data_AF-A0A3N4HTY9-F1
#
_entry.id   AF-A0A3N4HTY9-F1
#
_cell.length_a   1.000
_cell.length_b   1.000
_cell.length_c   1.000
_cell.angle_alpha   90.00
_cell.angle_beta   90.00
_cell.angle_gamma   90.00
#
_symmetry.space_group_name_H-M   'P 1'
#
loop_
_entity.id
_entity.type
_entity.pdbx_description
1 polymer ?
#
loop_
_entity_poly.entity_id
_entity_poly.type
_entity_poly.pdbx_seq_one_letter_code
_entity_poly.pdbx_strand_id
1 'polypeptide(L)'
;FTTTTAALLLPALASAHFSLSHPPSRGANSKTQATKPCGGVGPSANRTPFPLDGSGQITFEAGHDEAETYVKIAIGIEDPKEEDFKIVLKDTFNQIGLGEFCWESLDVEGVSQAELKKVKNGTIATIQVVQGGHGDGGLYNCADVILVDNA
;
A
#
# COMPACT_ATOMS: atom_id res chain seq x y z
N PHE A 1 -29.02 -50.55 -0.22
CA PHE A 1 -28.13 -49.65 -0.98
C PHE A 1 -28.19 -48.28 -0.33
N THR A 2 -27.19 -47.94 0.48
CA THR A 2 -27.05 -46.62 1.12
C THR A 2 -26.14 -45.78 0.23
N THR A 3 -26.72 -44.81 -0.48
CA THR A 3 -25.99 -43.83 -1.27
C THR A 3 -25.43 -42.76 -0.34
N THR A 4 -24.13 -42.80 -0.10
CA THR A 4 -23.39 -41.76 0.63
C THR A 4 -23.09 -40.60 -0.31
N THR A 5 -23.80 -39.49 -0.17
CA THR A 5 -23.52 -38.26 -0.93
C THR A 5 -22.28 -37.60 -0.34
N ALA A 6 -21.14 -37.70 -1.03
CA ALA A 6 -19.93 -36.97 -0.65
C ALA A 6 -20.08 -35.49 -1.05
N ALA A 7 -20.24 -34.60 -0.07
CA ALA A 7 -20.21 -33.16 -0.30
C ALA A 7 -18.75 -32.72 -0.54
N LEU A 8 -18.44 -32.28 -1.76
CA LEU A 8 -17.15 -31.68 -2.10
C LEU A 8 -17.10 -30.28 -1.47
N LEU A 9 -16.37 -30.13 -0.37
CA LEU A 9 -16.01 -28.82 0.18
C LEU A 9 -14.95 -28.21 -0.75
N LEU A 10 -15.33 -27.25 -1.60
CA LEU A 10 -14.35 -26.42 -2.29
C LEU A 10 -13.64 -25.56 -1.23
N PRO A 11 -12.32 -25.66 -1.08
CA PRO A 11 -11.60 -24.74 -0.21
C PRO A 11 -11.79 -23.32 -0.75
N ALA A 12 -12.29 -22.41 0.09
CA ALA A 12 -12.28 -21.00 -0.24
C ALA A 12 -10.81 -20.57 -0.39
N LEU A 13 -10.42 -20.14 -1.58
CA LEU A 13 -9.12 -19.53 -1.82
C LEU A 13 -9.12 -18.16 -1.12
N ALA A 14 -8.68 -18.11 0.13
CA ALA A 14 -8.37 -16.84 0.80
C ALA A 14 -7.22 -16.17 0.03
N SER A 15 -7.47 -15.03 -0.59
CA SER A 15 -6.45 -14.28 -1.33
C SER A 15 -5.80 -13.29 -0.38
N ALA A 16 -4.60 -13.57 0.14
CA ALA A 16 -3.90 -12.58 0.96
C ALA A 16 -3.52 -11.28 0.21
N HIS A 17 -3.64 -11.27 -1.12
CA HIS A 17 -3.27 -10.13 -1.97
C HIS A 17 -4.20 -8.93 -1.77
N PHE A 18 -3.63 -7.74 -1.92
CA PHE A 18 -4.35 -6.47 -1.93
C PHE A 18 -3.95 -5.61 -3.13
N SER A 19 -4.71 -4.57 -3.43
CA SER A 19 -4.34 -3.57 -4.45
C SER A 19 -4.73 -2.17 -4.02
N LEU A 20 -3.91 -1.17 -4.35
CA LEU A 20 -4.25 0.23 -4.12
C LEU A 20 -5.19 0.73 -5.22
N SER A 21 -6.34 1.27 -4.82
CA SER A 21 -7.29 1.98 -5.68
C SER A 21 -6.98 3.48 -5.73
N HIS A 22 -6.51 4.06 -4.63
CA HIS A 22 -6.08 5.46 -4.60
C HIS A 22 -4.91 5.71 -3.61
N PRO A 23 -3.85 6.42 -4.02
CA PRO A 23 -3.41 6.55 -5.41
C PRO A 23 -3.20 5.13 -6.01
N PRO A 24 -3.41 4.94 -7.32
CA PRO A 24 -3.46 3.61 -7.92
C PRO A 24 -2.09 2.92 -7.86
N SER A 25 -2.12 1.59 -7.75
CA SER A 25 -0.90 0.77 -7.80
C SER A 25 -0.18 0.95 -9.14
N ARG A 26 1.16 0.83 -9.13
CA ARG A 26 2.01 0.83 -10.35
C ARG A 26 1.53 -0.13 -11.43
N GLY A 27 0.90 -1.23 -11.04
CA GLY A 27 0.29 -2.19 -11.95
C GLY A 27 -0.16 -3.44 -11.20
N ALA A 28 -0.69 -4.41 -11.94
CA ALA A 28 -1.08 -5.69 -11.37
C ALA A 28 0.15 -6.51 -10.97
N ASN A 29 0.19 -6.98 -9.72
CA ASN A 29 1.31 -7.72 -9.16
C ASN A 29 0.88 -8.90 -8.28
N SER A 30 -0.36 -9.41 -8.41
CA SER A 30 -0.90 -10.48 -7.54
C SER A 30 -0.13 -11.81 -7.57
N LYS A 31 0.88 -11.96 -8.43
CA LYS A 31 1.79 -13.12 -8.44
C LYS A 31 3.19 -12.80 -7.91
N THR A 32 3.54 -11.53 -7.86
CA THR A 32 4.87 -11.03 -7.50
C THR A 32 4.82 -10.12 -6.28
N GLN A 33 3.67 -9.98 -5.63
CA GLN A 33 3.42 -9.00 -4.58
C GLN A 33 4.36 -9.16 -3.37
N ALA A 34 4.91 -10.35 -3.13
CA ALA A 34 5.95 -10.59 -2.12
C ALA A 34 7.36 -10.07 -2.51
N THR A 35 7.54 -9.56 -3.74
CA THR A 35 8.81 -9.02 -4.23
C THR A 35 8.96 -7.58 -3.78
N LYS A 36 9.96 -7.30 -2.95
CA LYS A 36 10.26 -5.94 -2.50
C LYS A 36 10.79 -5.04 -3.63
N PRO A 37 10.62 -3.71 -3.54
CA PRO A 37 9.75 -3.00 -2.60
C PRO A 37 8.32 -2.82 -3.13
N CYS A 38 8.02 -3.10 -4.40
CA CYS A 38 6.76 -2.71 -5.04
C CYS A 38 6.04 -3.87 -5.74
N GLY A 39 6.19 -5.08 -5.24
CA GLY A 39 5.75 -6.30 -5.92
C GLY A 39 6.54 -6.57 -7.21
N GLY A 40 7.77 -6.05 -7.30
CA GLY A 40 8.62 -6.12 -8.49
C GLY A 40 8.16 -5.25 -9.67
N VAL A 41 7.18 -4.36 -9.47
CA VAL A 41 6.68 -3.48 -10.53
C VAL A 41 7.46 -2.17 -10.56
N GLY A 42 8.00 -1.83 -11.74
CA GLY A 42 8.72 -0.58 -11.96
C GLY A 42 7.82 0.66 -11.93
N PRO A 43 8.40 1.86 -11.88
CA PRO A 43 7.64 3.11 -11.72
C PRO A 43 6.62 3.35 -12.84
N SER A 44 5.48 3.91 -12.45
CA SER A 44 4.45 4.41 -13.34
C SER A 44 4.84 5.78 -13.88
N ALA A 45 4.62 5.99 -15.18
CA ALA A 45 4.69 7.34 -15.78
C ALA A 45 3.53 8.24 -15.33
N ASN A 46 2.43 7.66 -14.87
CA ASN A 46 1.27 8.37 -14.36
C ASN A 46 1.42 8.51 -12.84
N ARG A 47 1.70 9.74 -12.39
CA ARG A 47 1.84 10.07 -10.97
C ARG A 47 0.63 10.86 -10.49
N THR A 48 0.05 10.46 -9.36
CA THR A 48 -1.12 11.13 -8.78
C THR A 48 -0.69 12.33 -7.93
N PRO A 49 -1.37 13.48 -8.01
CA PRO A 49 -1.14 14.57 -7.06
C PRO A 49 -1.43 14.08 -5.63
N PHE A 50 -0.51 14.34 -4.70
CA PHE A 50 -0.66 13.96 -3.30
C PHE A 50 -0.30 15.14 -2.41
N PRO A 51 -1.17 15.56 -1.48
CA PRO A 51 -0.99 16.82 -0.78
C PRO A 51 0.11 16.73 0.29
N LEU A 52 0.86 17.83 0.44
CA LEU A 52 1.94 18.00 1.43
C LEU A 52 1.44 18.42 2.81
N ASP A 53 0.16 18.78 2.93
CA ASP A 53 -0.45 19.28 4.17
C ASP A 53 -0.93 18.19 5.12
N GLY A 54 -0.83 16.91 4.71
CA GLY A 54 -1.27 15.75 5.47
C GLY A 54 -2.66 15.24 5.10
N SER A 55 -3.44 15.97 4.31
CA SER A 55 -4.80 15.60 3.89
C SER A 55 -4.87 14.44 2.88
N GLY A 56 -3.71 13.84 2.56
CA GLY A 56 -3.60 12.80 1.55
C GLY A 56 -4.34 11.53 1.96
N GLN A 57 -4.95 10.88 0.97
CA GLN A 57 -5.77 9.69 1.18
C GLN A 57 -5.11 8.47 0.57
N ILE A 58 -5.27 7.32 1.24
CA ILE A 58 -4.90 6.02 0.70
C ILE A 58 -6.10 5.10 0.80
N THR A 59 -6.40 4.44 -0.31
CA THR A 59 -7.48 3.47 -0.45
C THR A 59 -6.92 2.19 -1.05
N PHE A 60 -7.25 1.06 -0.43
CA PHE A 60 -6.82 -0.25 -0.89
C PHE A 60 -7.91 -1.31 -0.69
N GLU A 61 -7.92 -2.29 -1.58
CA GLU A 61 -8.82 -3.45 -1.54
C GLU A 61 -8.11 -4.61 -0.86
N ALA A 62 -8.54 -4.98 0.35
CA ALA A 62 -8.00 -6.10 1.10
C ALA A 62 -8.65 -7.42 0.68
N GLY A 63 -7.82 -8.38 0.26
CA GLY A 63 -8.27 -9.74 -0.03
C GLY A 63 -8.26 -10.69 1.17
N HIS A 64 -7.62 -10.30 2.28
CA HIS A 64 -7.57 -11.06 3.54
C HIS A 64 -8.43 -10.37 4.61
N ASP A 65 -9.03 -11.16 5.49
CA ASP A 65 -9.90 -10.67 6.57
C ASP A 65 -9.12 -9.94 7.67
N GLU A 66 -7.81 -10.15 7.75
CA GLU A 66 -6.92 -9.45 8.67
C GLU A 66 -5.49 -9.33 8.10
N ALA A 67 -4.84 -8.19 8.28
CA ALA A 67 -3.42 -8.00 8.00
C ALA A 67 -2.79 -6.84 8.79
N GLU A 68 -1.55 -7.02 9.25
CA GLU A 68 -0.74 -5.93 9.79
C GLU A 68 -0.31 -5.01 8.65
N THR A 69 -0.80 -3.77 8.62
CA THR A 69 -0.58 -2.85 7.51
C THR A 69 0.20 -1.62 7.96
N TYR A 70 1.14 -1.15 7.15
CA TYR A 70 1.84 0.12 7.37
C TYR A 70 2.14 0.83 6.05
N VAL A 71 2.41 2.13 6.11
CA VAL A 71 2.65 2.96 4.93
C VAL A 71 3.96 3.73 5.07
N LYS A 72 4.78 3.67 4.04
CA LYS A 72 6.04 4.41 3.93
C LYS A 72 6.08 5.25 2.66
N ILE A 73 7.00 6.21 2.61
CA ILE A 73 7.25 7.03 1.43
C ILE A 73 8.74 7.18 1.15
N ALA A 74 9.10 7.15 -0.13
CA ALA A 74 10.40 7.55 -0.65
C ALA A 74 10.23 8.83 -1.48
N ILE A 75 11.04 9.85 -1.22
CA ILE A 75 10.86 11.21 -1.77
C ILE A 75 12.03 11.56 -2.69
N GLY A 76 11.73 12.10 -3.87
CA GLY A 76 12.72 12.61 -4.82
C GLY A 76 13.50 11.52 -5.57
N ILE A 77 13.01 10.27 -5.57
CA ILE A 77 13.65 9.12 -6.20
C ILE A 77 12.67 8.50 -7.20
N GLU A 78 13.09 8.39 -8.47
CA GLU A 78 12.24 7.89 -9.56
C GLU A 78 11.88 6.40 -9.38
N ASP A 79 12.88 5.58 -9.05
CA ASP A 79 12.74 4.15 -8.80
C ASP A 79 13.41 3.76 -7.46
N PRO A 80 12.70 3.93 -6.34
CA PRO A 80 13.26 3.68 -5.02
C PRO A 80 13.45 2.19 -4.74
N LYS A 81 14.56 1.88 -4.06
CA LYS A 81 14.86 0.57 -3.52
C LYS A 81 14.33 0.45 -2.09
N GLU A 82 14.45 -0.74 -1.49
CA GLU A 82 13.96 -1.01 -0.14
C GLU A 82 14.53 -0.02 0.89
N GLU A 83 15.81 0.31 0.79
CA GLU A 83 16.53 1.23 1.68
C GLU A 83 16.08 2.69 1.59
N ASP A 84 15.34 3.07 0.54
CA ASP A 84 14.90 4.45 0.31
C ASP A 84 13.59 4.80 1.07
N PHE A 85 12.84 3.79 1.50
CA PHE A 85 11.58 3.95 2.25
C PHE A 85 11.84 4.19 3.75
N LYS A 86 12.44 5.34 4.06
CA LYS A 86 12.83 5.71 5.44
C LYS A 86 11.74 6.46 6.20
N ILE A 87 10.84 7.11 5.49
CA ILE A 87 9.79 7.96 6.08
C ILE A 87 8.53 7.12 6.24
N VAL A 88 7.99 7.07 7.46
CA VAL A 88 6.74 6.39 7.78
C VAL A 88 5.57 7.37 7.64
N LEU A 89 4.66 7.10 6.70
CA LEU A 89 3.41 7.84 6.52
C LEU A 89 2.27 7.28 7.38
N LYS A 90 2.38 6.04 7.84
CA LYS A 90 1.44 5.46 8.78
C LYS A 90 2.13 4.33 9.52
N ASP A 91 2.17 4.44 10.84
CA ASP A 91 2.65 3.36 11.70
C ASP A 91 1.78 2.11 11.54
N THR A 92 2.32 0.96 11.91
CA THR A 92 1.61 -0.31 11.81
C THR A 92 0.26 -0.26 12.52
N PHE A 93 -0.78 -0.66 11.79
CA PHE A 93 -2.12 -0.85 12.30
C PHE A 93 -2.66 -2.20 11.82
N ASN A 94 -3.68 -2.71 12.49
CA ASN A 94 -4.33 -3.93 12.07
C ASN A 94 -5.51 -3.60 11.15
N GLN A 95 -5.44 -4.00 9.88
CA GLN A 95 -6.58 -3.98 8.97
C GLN A 95 -7.48 -5.17 9.31
N ILE A 96 -8.78 -4.93 9.54
CA ILE A 96 -9.77 -5.97 9.87
C ILE A 96 -10.97 -5.84 8.92
N GLY A 97 -11.32 -6.93 8.24
CA GLY A 97 -12.40 -7.03 7.26
C GLY A 97 -11.91 -7.20 5.82
N LEU A 98 -12.80 -7.59 4.91
CA LEU A 98 -12.51 -7.72 3.47
C LEU A 98 -13.01 -6.49 2.71
N GLY A 99 -12.41 -6.21 1.55
CA GLY A 99 -12.86 -5.17 0.62
C GLY A 99 -12.14 -3.83 0.82
N GLU A 100 -12.84 -2.74 0.51
CA GLU A 100 -12.23 -1.41 0.43
C GLU A 100 -11.96 -0.82 1.82
N PHE A 101 -10.70 -0.49 2.07
CA PHE A 101 -10.25 0.32 3.20
C PHE A 101 -9.86 1.68 2.67
N CYS A 102 -10.52 2.73 3.17
CA CYS A 102 -10.18 4.11 2.87
C CYS A 102 -9.64 4.80 4.12
N TRP A 103 -8.47 5.40 4.01
CA TRP A 103 -7.89 6.25 5.03
C TRP A 103 -8.06 7.71 4.65
N GLU A 104 -8.96 8.39 5.33
CA GLU A 104 -9.11 9.85 5.24
C GLU A 104 -8.08 10.51 6.16
N SER A 105 -7.29 11.44 5.60
CA SER A 105 -6.19 12.15 6.27
C SER A 105 -5.14 11.21 6.87
N LEU A 106 -4.01 11.06 6.17
CA LEU A 106 -2.79 10.51 6.77
C LEU A 106 -2.13 11.56 7.69
N ASP A 107 -2.90 12.03 8.68
CA ASP A 107 -2.40 12.84 9.78
C ASP A 107 -1.47 11.96 10.63
N VAL A 108 -0.19 11.99 10.29
CA VAL A 108 0.88 11.51 11.16
C VAL A 108 1.22 12.63 12.11
N GLU A 109 0.71 12.61 13.33
CA GLU A 109 1.28 13.44 14.37
C GLU A 109 2.75 13.00 14.59
N GLY A 110 3.73 13.68 13.97
CA GLY A 110 5.13 13.28 14.12
C GLY A 110 6.14 13.81 13.11
N VAL A 111 7.31 13.15 13.11
CA VAL A 111 8.53 13.53 12.38
C VAL A 111 8.32 13.58 10.87
N SER A 112 7.49 12.69 10.30
CA SER A 112 7.25 12.62 8.85
C SER A 112 6.52 13.85 8.31
N GLN A 113 5.56 14.43 9.04
CA GLN A 113 4.92 15.68 8.63
C GLN A 113 5.89 16.86 8.61
N ALA A 114 6.82 16.93 9.59
CA ALA A 114 7.86 17.95 9.59
C ALA A 114 8.87 17.77 8.45
N GLU A 115 9.12 16.53 8.01
CA GLU A 115 9.94 16.23 6.83
C GLU A 115 9.21 16.58 5.54
N LEU A 116 7.93 16.22 5.40
CA LEU A 116 7.10 16.54 4.24
C LEU A 116 6.94 18.05 4.04
N LYS A 117 6.75 18.84 5.10
CA LYS A 117 6.66 20.31 5.00
C LYS A 117 7.94 21.00 4.48
N LYS A 118 9.09 20.30 4.47
CA LYS A 118 10.34 20.81 3.89
C LYS A 118 10.48 20.46 2.41
N VAL A 119 9.64 19.57 1.90
CA VAL A 119 9.63 19.15 0.50
C VAL A 119 9.02 20.24 -0.36
N LYS A 120 9.59 20.44 -1.55
CA LYS A 120 9.10 21.43 -2.49
C LYS A 120 7.89 20.88 -3.26
N ASN A 121 6.89 21.73 -3.51
CA ASN A 121 5.83 21.44 -4.46
C ASN A 121 6.38 20.92 -5.81
N GLY A 122 5.75 19.90 -6.37
CA GLY A 122 6.17 19.23 -7.60
C GLY A 122 7.21 18.12 -7.40
N THR A 123 7.62 17.82 -6.17
CA THR A 123 8.59 16.74 -5.91
C THR A 123 7.94 15.38 -6.12
N ILE A 124 8.56 14.53 -6.91
CA ILE A 124 8.11 13.15 -7.08
C ILE A 124 8.28 12.35 -5.79
N ALA A 125 7.40 11.41 -5.54
CA ALA A 125 7.56 10.44 -4.47
C ALA A 125 6.91 9.11 -4.84
N THR A 126 7.24 8.07 -4.07
CA THR A 126 6.60 6.75 -4.15
C THR A 126 6.07 6.41 -2.77
N ILE A 127 4.77 6.16 -2.67
CA ILE A 127 4.13 5.62 -1.48
C ILE A 127 4.19 4.10 -1.56
N GLN A 128 4.65 3.44 -0.51
CA GLN A 128 4.62 2.00 -0.36
C GLN A 128 3.64 1.63 0.75
N VAL A 129 2.67 0.79 0.42
CA VAL A 129 1.82 0.12 1.40
C VAL A 129 2.30 -1.30 1.54
N VAL A 130 2.44 -1.75 2.78
CA VAL A 130 2.87 -3.11 3.10
C VAL A 130 1.81 -3.77 3.96
N GLN A 131 1.42 -4.98 3.60
CA GLN A 131 0.61 -5.86 4.44
C GLN A 131 1.44 -7.09 4.84
N GLY A 132 1.68 -7.24 6.14
CA GLY A 132 2.32 -8.41 6.73
C GLY A 132 1.32 -9.55 6.90
N GLY A 133 1.80 -10.79 6.71
CA GLY A 133 1.11 -12.00 7.15
C GLY A 133 1.67 -12.51 8.48
N HIS A 134 1.07 -13.57 9.04
CA HIS A 134 1.68 -14.32 10.15
C HIS A 134 3.06 -14.90 9.70
N GLY A 135 4.18 -14.22 10.00
CA GLY A 135 5.55 -14.67 9.70
C GLY A 135 6.49 -13.57 9.12
N ASP A 136 7.70 -13.94 8.68
CA ASP A 136 8.74 -13.02 8.13
C ASP A 136 8.48 -12.54 6.68
N GLY A 137 7.22 -12.48 6.24
CA GLY A 137 6.83 -12.14 4.87
C GLY A 137 5.85 -10.97 4.80
N GLY A 138 6.00 -10.12 3.79
CA GLY A 138 5.07 -9.03 3.50
C GLY A 138 4.67 -9.00 2.02
N LEU A 139 3.50 -8.41 1.76
CA LEU A 139 3.01 -8.09 0.43
C LEU A 139 3.13 -6.59 0.21
N TYR A 140 3.57 -6.21 -0.98
CA TYR A 140 3.98 -4.85 -1.30
C TYR A 140 3.21 -4.29 -2.49
N ASN A 141 2.64 -3.10 -2.33
CA ASN A 141 2.20 -2.27 -3.45
C ASN A 141 2.80 -0.88 -3.33
N CYS A 142 3.07 -0.28 -4.48
CA CYS A 142 3.51 1.10 -4.55
C CYS A 142 2.58 1.92 -5.44
N ALA A 143 2.42 3.18 -5.08
CA ALA A 143 1.79 4.19 -5.91
C ALA A 143 2.76 5.36 -6.09
N ASP A 144 2.93 5.78 -7.34
CA ASP A 144 3.79 6.91 -7.66
C ASP A 144 2.99 8.21 -7.62
N VAL A 145 3.52 9.21 -6.94
CA VAL A 145 2.84 10.48 -6.68
C VAL A 145 3.73 11.66 -7.00
N ILE A 146 3.10 12.83 -7.15
CA ILE A 146 3.76 14.13 -7.16
C ILE A 146 3.22 14.90 -5.95
N LEU A 147 4.11 15.32 -5.08
CA LEU A 147 3.78 16.03 -3.86
C LEU A 147 3.42 17.49 -4.19
N VAL A 148 2.25 17.95 -3.75
CA VAL A 148 1.70 19.28 -4.07
C VAL A 148 1.23 20.05 -2.84
N ASP A 149 1.29 21.38 -2.87
CA ASP A 149 0.88 22.23 -1.74
C ASP A 149 -0.65 22.20 -1.49
N ASN A 150 -1.46 21.88 -2.52
CA ASN A 150 -2.91 21.69 -2.44
C ASN A 150 -3.29 20.64 -3.51
N ALA A 151 -3.87 19.51 -3.11
CA ALA A 151 -4.33 18.44 -3.99
C ALA A 151 -5.86 18.38 -4.07
#